data_AF-A0A7X4BQM2-F1
#
_entry.id   AF-A0A7X4BQM2-F1
#
_cell.length_a   1.000
_cell.length_b   1.000
_cell.length_c   1.000
_cell.angle_alpha   90.00
_cell.angle_beta   90.00
_cell.angle_gamma   90.00
#
_symmetry.space_group_name_H-M   'P 1'
#
loop_
_entity.id
_entity.type
_entity.pdbx_description
1 polymer ?
#
loop_
_entity_poly.entity_id
_entity_poly.type
_entity_poly.pdbx_seq_one_letter_code
_entity_poly.pdbx_strand_id
1 'polypeptide(L)'
;MKLQKHFIRLFTLLFLVASLTLMHSAVAQQKKSDKTGRKGLILFDFPESLEAKVEVNLTAKLISLVTKSVSNQPEVVELIQMLDGIYVRTYDRATIDEKKLVNYFKEKLKEDEWEILVKIEEKSETVEINLLFDEEKVYGIFAIIIPKRSGEATFVNIVGEIAPEHIEELLGNLSNFGAVDIDFGDKLKGQWKREDIGDKATVMILGSTFFTNPRINRFNVRMDDVLAPKRQSEMEQLVTQLKAFGPTKIAVYTDQSYDAELNANYQGYLEGTYELTRNYKDQIGFRLAKQMGHSKLYGIAHWPKHKPILDKIDDDLMDFDTFAEMHNQEHLLPTMVSDGQKVRRSADGTLWVEQQEYEPLIDMYIRMNEPEQIYVDHQPYLRTARIGLKDQYPGANWVAHWWYAHNLKNFVNLTRITESTDDRILLIVGAGHVYLIQQFLEDSGDYIVESPLQYLNPAATD
;
A
#
# COMPACT_ATOMS: atom_id res chain seq x y z
N MET A 1 -18.15 -3.73 10.87
CA MET A 1 -19.37 -3.98 10.07
C MET A 1 -19.49 -3.13 8.78
N LYS A 2 -18.62 -2.13 8.54
CA LYS A 2 -18.57 -1.37 7.27
C LYS A 2 -17.65 -1.99 6.20
N LEU A 3 -16.50 -2.56 6.59
CA LEU A 3 -15.59 -3.31 5.69
C LEU A 3 -16.26 -4.53 5.04
N GLN A 4 -17.11 -5.22 5.80
CA GLN A 4 -17.88 -6.37 5.31
C GLN A 4 -18.92 -5.96 4.25
N LYS A 5 -19.35 -4.69 4.22
CA LYS A 5 -20.32 -4.23 3.22
C LYS A 5 -19.63 -4.04 1.88
N HIS A 6 -18.53 -3.28 1.78
CA HIS A 6 -17.79 -3.04 0.51
C HIS A 6 -17.21 -4.32 -0.12
N PHE A 7 -16.67 -5.23 0.70
CA PHE A 7 -16.21 -6.54 0.23
C PHE A 7 -17.36 -7.42 -0.30
N ILE A 8 -18.56 -7.37 0.31
CA ILE A 8 -19.74 -8.11 -0.18
C ILE A 8 -20.34 -7.43 -1.43
N ARG A 9 -20.28 -6.08 -1.55
CA ARG A 9 -20.82 -5.33 -2.70
C ARG A 9 -20.15 -5.71 -4.01
N LEU A 10 -18.81 -5.79 -4.00
CA LEU A 10 -18.01 -6.03 -5.19
C LEU A 10 -17.85 -7.52 -5.51
N PHE A 11 -17.73 -8.37 -4.48
CA PHE A 11 -17.63 -9.82 -4.68
C PHE A 11 -18.91 -10.39 -5.30
N THR A 12 -20.09 -9.81 -5.04
CA THR A 12 -21.35 -10.24 -5.68
C THR A 12 -21.40 -9.85 -7.17
N LEU A 13 -20.78 -8.72 -7.55
CA LEU A 13 -20.64 -8.28 -8.95
C LEU A 13 -19.64 -9.17 -9.71
N LEU A 14 -18.47 -9.41 -9.09
CA LEU A 14 -17.39 -10.26 -9.62
C LEU A 14 -17.80 -11.73 -9.75
N PHE A 15 -18.56 -12.28 -8.79
CA PHE A 15 -19.05 -13.66 -8.86
C PHE A 15 -20.16 -13.82 -9.93
N LEU A 16 -20.94 -12.78 -10.22
CA LEU A 16 -21.91 -12.79 -11.32
C LEU A 16 -21.23 -12.68 -12.69
N VAL A 17 -20.17 -11.87 -12.82
CA VAL A 17 -19.39 -11.73 -14.06
C VAL A 17 -18.55 -12.99 -14.33
N ALA A 18 -17.98 -13.60 -13.29
CA ALA A 18 -17.24 -14.86 -13.38
C ALA A 18 -18.12 -16.08 -13.68
N SER A 19 -19.43 -16.02 -13.43
CA SER A 19 -20.38 -17.10 -13.74
C SER A 19 -21.03 -16.99 -15.13
N LEU A 20 -20.74 -15.94 -15.90
CA LEU A 20 -21.23 -15.73 -17.28
C LEU A 20 -20.23 -16.19 -18.36
N THR A 21 -19.10 -16.77 -17.99
CA THR A 21 -18.11 -17.32 -18.93
C THR A 21 -18.52 -18.68 -19.46
N LEU A 22 -19.53 -18.73 -20.32
CA LEU A 22 -19.72 -19.83 -21.28
C LEU A 22 -20.75 -19.42 -22.36
N MET A 23 -20.43 -18.46 -23.24
CA MET A 23 -21.13 -18.35 -24.53
C MET A 23 -20.19 -17.83 -25.63
N HIS A 24 -19.64 -18.77 -26.41
CA HIS A 24 -19.07 -18.50 -27.73
C HIS A 24 -20.21 -18.13 -28.70
N SER A 25 -20.35 -16.83 -29.02
CA SER A 25 -20.85 -16.29 -30.31
C SER A 25 -21.22 -14.80 -30.24
N ALA A 26 -20.40 -13.93 -29.64
CA ALA A 26 -20.72 -12.49 -29.52
C ALA A 26 -20.15 -11.60 -30.66
N VAL A 27 -19.18 -12.09 -31.44
CA VAL A 27 -18.49 -11.31 -32.49
C VAL A 27 -19.47 -10.77 -33.55
N ALA A 28 -20.56 -11.48 -33.83
CA ALA A 28 -21.58 -11.04 -34.79
C ALA A 28 -22.56 -10.00 -34.21
N GLN A 29 -22.68 -9.91 -32.88
CA GLN A 29 -23.69 -9.08 -32.22
C GLN A 29 -23.18 -7.66 -31.94
N GLN A 30 -21.88 -7.49 -31.68
CA GLN A 30 -21.24 -6.17 -31.52
C GLN A 30 -21.29 -5.33 -32.81
N LYS A 31 -21.22 -5.96 -34.00
CA LYS A 31 -21.32 -5.26 -35.28
C LYS A 31 -22.73 -4.78 -35.64
N LYS A 32 -23.79 -5.32 -35.02
CA LYS A 32 -25.17 -5.13 -35.46
C LYS A 32 -26.07 -4.37 -34.47
N SER A 33 -25.75 -4.30 -33.17
CA SER A 33 -26.65 -3.65 -32.19
C SER A 33 -26.24 -2.27 -31.68
N ASP A 34 -25.02 -1.77 -31.89
CA ASP A 34 -24.55 -0.51 -31.28
C ASP A 34 -24.06 0.55 -32.30
N LYS A 35 -24.56 0.51 -33.54
CA LYS A 35 -24.40 1.61 -34.53
C LYS A 35 -25.25 2.87 -34.24
N THR A 36 -25.54 3.13 -32.98
CA THR A 36 -26.20 4.36 -32.52
C THR A 36 -25.23 5.04 -31.57
N GLY A 37 -24.73 6.22 -31.95
CA GLY A 37 -23.63 6.93 -31.31
C GLY A 37 -23.85 7.20 -29.81
N ARG A 38 -23.40 6.26 -28.97
CA ARG A 38 -23.18 6.52 -27.55
C ARG A 38 -21.86 7.30 -27.43
N LYS A 39 -21.95 8.53 -26.94
CA LYS A 39 -20.78 9.36 -26.64
C LYS A 39 -19.93 8.61 -25.61
N GLY A 40 -18.63 8.50 -25.85
CA GLY A 40 -17.69 7.79 -24.96
C GLY A 40 -17.42 6.31 -25.30
N LEU A 41 -18.12 5.72 -26.27
CA LEU A 41 -17.87 4.33 -26.70
C LEU A 41 -16.76 4.24 -27.75
N ILE A 42 -15.66 3.59 -27.40
CA ILE A 42 -14.61 3.18 -28.32
C ILE A 42 -14.79 1.71 -28.70
N LEU A 43 -14.99 1.45 -29.99
CA LEU A 43 -15.13 0.09 -30.50
C LEU A 43 -13.78 -0.63 -30.50
N PHE A 44 -13.76 -1.87 -30.01
CA PHE A 44 -12.62 -2.80 -30.12
C PHE A 44 -12.58 -3.49 -31.49
N ASP A 45 -12.46 -2.70 -32.54
CA ASP A 45 -12.57 -3.09 -33.97
C ASP A 45 -11.23 -2.99 -34.71
N PHE A 46 -10.14 -3.34 -34.02
CA PHE A 46 -8.81 -3.38 -34.63
C PHE A 46 -8.83 -4.17 -35.96
N PRO A 47 -8.21 -3.67 -37.04
CA PRO A 47 -8.39 -4.25 -38.38
C PRO A 47 -7.92 -5.70 -38.53
N GLU A 48 -6.99 -6.13 -37.67
CA GLU A 48 -6.51 -7.51 -37.64
C GLU A 48 -7.35 -8.33 -36.66
N SER A 49 -7.60 -9.60 -37.00
CA SER A 49 -8.32 -10.51 -36.12
C SER A 49 -7.45 -10.88 -34.93
N LEU A 50 -7.74 -10.28 -33.76
CA LEU A 50 -7.07 -10.58 -32.50
C LEU A 50 -7.98 -11.45 -31.63
N GLU A 51 -7.42 -12.48 -31.01
CA GLU A 51 -8.09 -13.28 -29.99
C GLU A 51 -7.75 -12.72 -28.60
N ALA A 52 -8.76 -12.21 -27.89
CA ALA A 52 -8.56 -11.70 -26.55
C ALA A 52 -8.49 -12.85 -25.54
N LYS A 53 -7.49 -12.84 -24.66
CA LYS A 53 -7.37 -13.75 -23.53
C LYS A 53 -8.51 -13.56 -22.53
N VAL A 54 -8.92 -12.30 -22.33
CA VAL A 54 -10.07 -11.92 -21.50
C VAL A 54 -10.93 -10.95 -22.29
N GLU A 55 -12.24 -11.23 -22.34
CA GLU A 55 -13.24 -10.38 -22.97
C GLU A 55 -14.40 -10.15 -22.00
N VAL A 56 -14.65 -8.88 -21.67
CA VAL A 56 -15.81 -8.45 -20.88
C VAL A 56 -16.63 -7.46 -21.71
N ASN A 57 -17.94 -7.68 -21.80
CA ASN A 57 -18.90 -6.79 -22.44
C ASN A 57 -20.12 -6.62 -21.53
N LEU A 58 -20.05 -5.69 -20.60
CA LEU A 58 -21.15 -5.38 -19.71
C LEU A 58 -21.98 -4.25 -20.34
N THR A 59 -22.97 -4.61 -21.15
CA THR A 59 -23.89 -3.64 -21.78
C THR A 59 -24.91 -3.11 -20.78
N ALA A 60 -25.52 -1.94 -21.05
CA ALA A 60 -26.63 -1.38 -20.26
C ALA A 60 -27.70 -2.41 -19.83
N LYS A 61 -28.02 -3.39 -20.70
CA LYS A 61 -28.96 -4.48 -20.36
C LYS A 61 -28.42 -5.37 -19.24
N LEU A 62 -27.16 -5.78 -19.31
CA LEU A 62 -26.52 -6.58 -18.27
C LEU A 62 -26.30 -5.77 -16.99
N ILE A 63 -25.90 -4.50 -17.12
CA ILE A 63 -25.81 -3.56 -16.00
C ILE A 63 -27.14 -3.52 -15.24
N SER A 64 -28.28 -3.32 -15.95
CA SER A 64 -29.61 -3.27 -15.32
C SER A 64 -30.02 -4.56 -14.60
N LEU A 65 -29.54 -5.73 -15.05
CA LEU A 65 -29.77 -7.01 -14.37
C LEU A 65 -28.95 -7.11 -13.08
N VAL A 66 -27.73 -6.60 -13.12
CA VAL A 66 -26.83 -6.57 -11.97
C VAL A 66 -27.33 -5.57 -10.93
N THR A 67 -27.81 -4.37 -11.33
CA THR A 67 -28.40 -3.37 -10.42
C THR A 67 -29.54 -3.95 -9.56
N LYS A 68 -30.38 -4.81 -10.14
CA LYS A 68 -31.49 -5.47 -9.43
C LYS A 68 -31.01 -6.44 -8.34
N SER A 69 -29.82 -7.00 -8.49
CA SER A 69 -29.22 -7.94 -7.53
C SER A 69 -28.50 -7.24 -6.37
N VAL A 70 -28.17 -5.95 -6.52
CA VAL A 70 -27.44 -5.15 -5.52
C VAL A 70 -28.29 -4.04 -4.90
N SER A 71 -29.62 -4.14 -5.00
CA SER A 71 -30.59 -3.12 -4.56
C SER A 71 -30.52 -2.70 -3.09
N ASN A 72 -29.81 -3.46 -2.24
CA ASN A 72 -29.67 -3.18 -0.81
C ASN A 72 -28.52 -2.19 -0.49
N GLN A 73 -27.96 -1.54 -1.51
CA GLN A 73 -26.71 -0.77 -1.43
C GLN A 73 -26.82 0.51 -2.29
N PRO A 74 -27.37 1.61 -1.73
CA PRO A 74 -27.73 2.81 -2.50
C PRO A 74 -26.56 3.42 -3.28
N GLU A 75 -25.41 3.57 -2.63
CA GLU A 75 -24.18 4.13 -3.23
C GLU A 75 -23.71 3.34 -4.47
N VAL A 76 -23.86 2.01 -4.45
CA VAL A 76 -23.46 1.16 -5.59
C VAL A 76 -24.51 1.19 -6.70
N VAL A 77 -25.79 1.32 -6.33
CA VAL A 77 -26.87 1.50 -7.31
C VAL A 77 -26.67 2.81 -8.07
N GLU A 78 -26.32 3.89 -7.37
CA GLU A 78 -26.01 5.20 -7.95
C GLU A 78 -24.85 5.12 -8.94
N LEU A 79 -23.72 4.52 -8.55
CA LEU A 79 -22.57 4.29 -9.44
C LEU A 79 -22.94 3.49 -10.69
N ILE A 80 -23.68 2.39 -10.53
CA ILE A 80 -24.05 1.50 -11.64
C ILE A 80 -25.06 2.19 -12.58
N GLN A 81 -25.92 3.07 -12.07
CA GLN A 81 -26.92 3.79 -12.87
C GLN A 81 -26.30 4.84 -13.80
N MET A 82 -25.12 5.35 -13.47
CA MET A 82 -24.37 6.26 -14.34
C MET A 82 -23.73 5.56 -15.55
N LEU A 83 -23.68 4.22 -15.56
CA LEU A 83 -22.94 3.46 -16.57
C LEU A 83 -23.86 2.90 -17.67
N ASP A 84 -23.51 3.20 -18.91
CA ASP A 84 -24.11 2.62 -20.12
C ASP A 84 -23.38 1.35 -20.58
N GLY A 85 -22.10 1.22 -20.26
CA GLY A 85 -21.34 0.03 -20.59
C GLY A 85 -19.94 -0.04 -20.00
N ILE A 86 -19.45 -1.27 -19.80
CA ILE A 86 -18.04 -1.56 -19.47
C ILE A 86 -17.52 -2.61 -20.44
N TYR A 87 -16.44 -2.29 -21.12
CA TYR A 87 -15.82 -3.16 -22.12
C TYR A 87 -14.35 -3.36 -21.78
N VAL A 88 -13.92 -4.61 -21.68
CA VAL A 88 -12.53 -4.95 -21.36
C VAL A 88 -12.00 -5.94 -22.38
N ARG A 89 -10.78 -5.71 -22.85
CA ARG A 89 -10.00 -6.66 -23.65
C ARG A 89 -8.59 -6.79 -23.09
N THR A 90 -8.18 -8.01 -22.78
CA THR A 90 -6.80 -8.33 -22.43
C THR A 90 -6.21 -9.24 -23.49
N TYR A 91 -5.03 -8.89 -23.99
CA TYR A 91 -4.30 -9.63 -25.01
C TYR A 91 -2.96 -10.11 -24.46
N ASP A 92 -2.54 -11.30 -24.88
CA ASP A 92 -1.17 -11.76 -24.69
C ASP A 92 -0.25 -11.04 -25.69
N ARG A 93 0.75 -10.32 -25.18
CA ARG A 93 1.69 -9.53 -25.99
C ARG A 93 2.56 -10.40 -26.89
N ALA A 94 2.69 -11.70 -26.62
CA ALA A 94 3.35 -12.64 -27.52
C ALA A 94 2.54 -12.91 -28.80
N THR A 95 1.23 -12.62 -28.77
CA THR A 95 0.30 -12.92 -29.86
C THR A 95 -0.12 -11.70 -30.69
N ILE A 96 0.26 -10.49 -30.26
CA ILE A 96 -0.14 -9.22 -30.90
C ILE A 96 1.06 -8.29 -31.15
N ASP A 97 0.94 -7.40 -32.13
CA ASP A 97 1.79 -6.21 -32.20
C ASP A 97 1.22 -5.13 -31.27
N GLU A 98 1.68 -5.14 -30.01
CA GLU A 98 1.26 -4.17 -28.99
C GLU A 98 1.38 -2.72 -29.47
N LYS A 99 2.50 -2.35 -30.10
CA LYS A 99 2.75 -0.95 -30.48
C LYS A 99 1.74 -0.51 -31.52
N LYS A 100 1.43 -1.38 -32.48
CA LYS A 100 0.42 -1.11 -33.50
C LYS A 100 -0.98 -1.00 -32.90
N LEU A 101 -1.33 -1.88 -31.96
CA LEU A 101 -2.63 -1.87 -31.29
C LEU A 101 -2.83 -0.62 -30.42
N VAL A 102 -1.81 -0.25 -29.64
CA VAL A 102 -1.82 0.97 -28.82
C VAL A 102 -1.96 2.21 -29.69
N ASN A 103 -1.17 2.31 -30.76
CA ASN A 103 -1.24 3.47 -31.67
C ASN A 103 -2.62 3.60 -32.33
N TYR A 104 -3.23 2.47 -32.73
CA TYR A 104 -4.57 2.47 -33.30
C TYR A 104 -5.61 3.10 -32.36
N PHE A 105 -5.64 2.70 -31.09
CA PHE A 105 -6.58 3.27 -30.13
C PHE A 105 -6.25 4.72 -29.80
N LYS A 106 -4.97 5.11 -29.74
CA LYS A 106 -4.57 6.50 -29.55
C LYS A 106 -5.01 7.40 -30.69
N GLU A 107 -4.91 6.94 -31.93
CA GLU A 107 -5.41 7.67 -33.09
C GLU A 107 -6.92 7.87 -33.01
N LYS A 108 -7.68 6.82 -32.64
CA LYS A 108 -9.13 6.94 -32.44
C LYS A 108 -9.52 7.91 -31.32
N LEU A 109 -8.87 7.82 -30.18
CA LEU A 109 -9.12 8.73 -29.05
C LEU A 109 -8.86 10.19 -29.46
N LYS A 110 -7.81 10.42 -30.25
CA LYS A 110 -7.50 11.75 -30.79
C LYS A 110 -8.53 12.23 -31.82
N GLU A 111 -9.01 11.35 -32.70
CA GLU A 111 -10.05 11.68 -33.69
C GLU A 111 -11.37 12.07 -33.02
N ASP A 112 -11.70 11.42 -31.89
CA ASP A 112 -12.90 11.65 -31.11
C ASP A 112 -12.72 12.72 -30.00
N GLU A 113 -11.65 13.51 -30.05
CA GLU A 113 -11.35 14.62 -29.13
C GLU A 113 -11.27 14.23 -27.64
N TRP A 114 -10.78 13.03 -27.33
CA TRP A 114 -10.50 12.62 -25.96
C TRP A 114 -9.25 13.32 -25.41
N GLU A 115 -9.27 13.63 -24.13
CA GLU A 115 -8.14 14.24 -23.43
C GLU A 115 -7.42 13.22 -22.54
N ILE A 116 -6.09 13.30 -22.49
CA ILE A 116 -5.28 12.47 -21.61
C ILE A 116 -5.38 13.03 -20.19
N LEU A 117 -5.95 12.25 -19.27
CA LEU A 117 -6.02 12.58 -17.85
C LEU A 117 -4.75 12.15 -17.12
N VAL A 118 -4.31 10.91 -17.37
CA VAL A 118 -3.14 10.31 -16.72
C VAL A 118 -2.31 9.59 -17.75
N LYS A 119 -0.99 9.80 -17.71
CA LYS A 119 -0.03 9.01 -18.45
C LYS A 119 1.18 8.71 -17.56
N ILE A 120 1.41 7.44 -17.32
CA ILE A 120 2.48 6.91 -16.48
C ILE A 120 3.32 5.97 -17.33
N GLU A 121 4.62 6.25 -17.38
CA GLU A 121 5.59 5.39 -18.05
C GLU A 121 6.71 5.06 -17.07
N GLU A 122 6.61 3.89 -16.43
CA GLU A 122 7.55 3.42 -15.43
C GLU A 122 8.31 2.19 -15.91
N LYS A 123 9.34 1.80 -15.15
CA LYS A 123 10.11 0.58 -15.41
C LYS A 123 9.26 -0.69 -15.21
N SER A 124 8.21 -0.61 -14.39
CA SER A 124 7.29 -1.68 -14.02
C SER A 124 6.12 -1.81 -14.99
N GLU A 125 5.55 -0.70 -15.47
CA GLU A 125 4.37 -0.69 -16.34
C GLU A 125 4.19 0.61 -17.14
N THR A 126 3.24 0.60 -18.06
CA THR A 126 2.77 1.78 -18.79
C THR A 126 1.26 1.87 -18.65
N VAL A 127 0.76 2.99 -18.14
CA VAL A 127 -0.68 3.24 -17.95
C VAL A 127 -1.05 4.57 -18.58
N GLU A 128 -2.10 4.59 -19.39
CA GLU A 128 -2.64 5.80 -19.98
C GLU A 128 -4.17 5.80 -19.86
N ILE A 129 -4.72 6.86 -19.27
CA ILE A 129 -6.15 7.05 -19.05
C ILE A 129 -6.57 8.30 -19.80
N ASN A 130 -7.57 8.15 -20.65
CA ASN A 130 -8.17 9.21 -21.43
C ASN A 130 -9.62 9.40 -21.02
N LEU A 131 -10.09 10.65 -21.03
CA LEU A 131 -11.47 11.02 -20.75
C LEU A 131 -12.10 11.70 -21.96
N LEU A 132 -13.39 11.44 -22.16
CA LEU A 132 -14.25 12.28 -22.99
C LEU A 132 -15.28 12.93 -22.07
N PHE A 133 -15.29 14.25 -22.00
CA PHE A 133 -16.11 14.99 -21.02
C PHE A 133 -16.55 16.36 -21.56
N ASP A 134 -17.46 17.01 -20.84
CA ASP A 134 -17.72 18.45 -20.93
C ASP A 134 -17.76 19.07 -19.52
N GLU A 135 -18.24 20.31 -19.38
CA GLU A 135 -18.27 21.02 -18.10
C GLU A 135 -19.14 20.32 -17.02
N GLU A 136 -20.09 19.49 -17.41
CA GLU A 136 -21.05 18.88 -16.49
C GLU A 136 -20.79 17.38 -16.26
N LYS A 137 -20.31 16.65 -17.28
CA LYS A 137 -20.29 15.18 -17.25
C LYS A 137 -19.09 14.57 -17.96
N VAL A 138 -18.67 13.41 -17.48
CA VAL A 138 -17.76 12.51 -18.21
C VAL A 138 -18.59 11.46 -18.96
N TYR A 139 -18.39 11.39 -20.27
CA TYR A 139 -19.09 10.47 -21.18
C TYR A 139 -18.37 9.13 -21.33
N GLY A 140 -17.06 9.12 -21.12
CA GLY A 140 -16.30 7.88 -21.19
C GLY A 140 -14.92 7.99 -20.58
N ILE A 141 -14.43 6.83 -20.15
CA ILE A 141 -13.07 6.59 -19.67
C ILE A 141 -12.47 5.51 -20.54
N PHE A 142 -11.27 5.75 -21.08
CA PHE A 142 -10.52 4.76 -21.84
C PHE A 142 -9.13 4.58 -21.23
N ALA A 143 -8.84 3.36 -20.74
CA ALA A 143 -7.58 3.02 -20.11
C ALA A 143 -6.79 2.01 -20.95
N ILE A 144 -5.49 2.27 -21.12
CA ILE A 144 -4.49 1.38 -21.71
C ILE A 144 -3.50 1.01 -20.61
N ILE A 145 -3.38 -0.28 -20.28
CA ILE A 145 -2.57 -0.79 -19.17
C ILE A 145 -1.65 -1.89 -19.70
N ILE A 146 -0.33 -1.69 -19.57
CA ILE A 146 0.69 -2.59 -20.09
C ILE A 146 1.75 -2.82 -19.00
N PRO A 147 1.61 -3.88 -18.19
CA PRO A 147 2.65 -4.26 -17.26
C PRO A 147 3.88 -4.79 -18.02
N LYS A 148 5.08 -4.35 -17.64
CA LYS A 148 6.33 -4.78 -18.31
C LYS A 148 6.66 -6.25 -18.02
N ARG A 149 6.17 -6.81 -16.90
CA ARG A 149 6.47 -8.19 -16.46
C ARG A 149 5.38 -9.22 -16.77
N SER A 150 4.11 -8.85 -16.90
CA SER A 150 3.01 -9.82 -17.08
C SER A 150 2.97 -10.40 -18.49
N GLY A 151 3.55 -9.72 -19.48
CA GLY A 151 3.42 -10.10 -20.89
C GLY A 151 2.03 -9.84 -21.46
N GLU A 152 1.19 -9.03 -20.80
CA GLU A 152 -0.19 -8.75 -21.22
C GLU A 152 -0.41 -7.26 -21.50
N ALA A 153 -1.39 -6.97 -22.36
CA ALA A 153 -1.88 -5.62 -22.62
C ALA A 153 -3.40 -5.58 -22.42
N THR A 154 -3.86 -4.74 -21.50
CA THR A 154 -5.27 -4.59 -21.14
C THR A 154 -5.79 -3.23 -21.57
N PHE A 155 -6.97 -3.25 -22.18
CA PHE A 155 -7.67 -2.07 -22.65
C PHE A 155 -9.08 -2.06 -22.05
N VAL A 156 -9.47 -0.94 -21.45
CA VAL A 156 -10.75 -0.78 -20.78
C VAL A 156 -11.47 0.44 -21.35
N ASN A 157 -12.75 0.30 -21.68
CA ASN A 157 -13.63 1.41 -22.01
C ASN A 157 -14.87 1.37 -21.11
N ILE A 158 -15.01 2.38 -20.26
CA ILE A 158 -16.20 2.64 -19.46
C ILE A 158 -16.98 3.74 -20.16
N VAL A 159 -18.27 3.54 -20.36
CA VAL A 159 -19.18 4.44 -21.07
C VAL A 159 -20.34 4.76 -20.16
N GLY A 160 -20.75 6.02 -20.09
CA GLY A 160 -21.89 6.44 -19.28
C GLY A 160 -21.95 7.95 -19.09
N GLU A 161 -22.97 8.42 -18.40
CA GLU A 161 -23.07 9.80 -17.93
C GLU A 161 -22.55 9.87 -16.49
N ILE A 162 -21.24 9.98 -16.36
CA ILE A 162 -20.54 9.89 -15.08
C ILE A 162 -20.38 11.29 -14.50
N ALA A 163 -20.85 11.49 -13.27
CA ALA A 163 -20.62 12.73 -12.55
C ALA A 163 -19.12 12.84 -12.14
N PRO A 164 -18.46 13.99 -12.32
CA PRO A 164 -17.02 14.13 -12.10
C PRO A 164 -16.52 13.68 -10.71
N GLU A 165 -17.33 13.86 -9.66
CA GLU A 165 -17.04 13.45 -8.29
C GLU A 165 -16.85 11.93 -8.12
N HIS A 166 -17.42 11.12 -9.01
CA HIS A 166 -17.33 9.65 -8.96
C HIS A 166 -16.22 9.07 -9.86
N ILE A 167 -15.45 9.90 -10.57
CA ILE A 167 -14.35 9.42 -11.43
C ILE A 167 -13.32 8.64 -10.60
N GLU A 168 -12.94 9.15 -9.42
CA GLU A 168 -11.94 8.47 -8.58
C GLU A 168 -12.44 7.11 -8.09
N GLU A 169 -13.72 6.99 -7.75
CA GLU A 169 -14.32 5.71 -7.34
C GLU A 169 -14.31 4.70 -8.49
N LEU A 170 -14.54 5.14 -9.72
CA LEU A 170 -14.47 4.27 -10.89
C LEU A 170 -13.02 3.88 -11.24
N LEU A 171 -12.08 4.83 -11.18
CA LEU A 171 -10.66 4.59 -11.48
C LEU A 171 -9.98 3.75 -10.41
N GLY A 172 -10.26 4.00 -9.13
CA GLY A 172 -9.73 3.22 -8.01
C GLY A 172 -10.18 1.76 -8.04
N ASN A 173 -11.30 1.44 -8.69
CA ASN A 173 -11.74 0.07 -8.89
C ASN A 173 -11.11 -0.61 -10.12
N LEU A 174 -10.42 0.13 -11.01
CA LEU A 174 -9.69 -0.45 -12.14
C LEU A 174 -8.48 -1.29 -11.71
N SER A 175 -7.96 -1.09 -10.49
CA SER A 175 -6.95 -1.96 -9.87
C SER A 175 -7.41 -3.43 -9.79
N ASN A 176 -8.70 -3.68 -9.65
CA ASN A 176 -9.26 -5.03 -9.60
C ASN A 176 -9.25 -5.77 -10.95
N PHE A 177 -8.97 -5.09 -12.07
CA PHE A 177 -8.88 -5.69 -13.41
C PHE A 177 -7.45 -6.06 -13.82
N GLY A 178 -6.53 -6.16 -12.85
CA GLY A 178 -5.12 -6.48 -13.09
C GLY A 178 -4.25 -5.25 -13.38
N ALA A 179 -4.75 -4.05 -13.12
CA ALA A 179 -3.91 -2.88 -12.89
C ALA A 179 -3.43 -2.91 -11.43
N VAL A 180 -2.20 -2.53 -11.16
CA VAL A 180 -1.71 -2.40 -9.77
C VAL A 180 -2.52 -1.32 -9.03
N ASP A 181 -2.49 -1.30 -7.70
CA ASP A 181 -2.93 -0.17 -6.85
C ASP A 181 -2.19 1.10 -7.27
N ILE A 182 -2.69 1.77 -8.31
CA ILE A 182 -2.25 3.10 -8.69
C ILE A 182 -3.05 4.05 -7.83
N ASP A 183 -2.38 4.68 -6.87
CA ASP A 183 -2.93 5.81 -6.15
C ASP A 183 -3.08 6.99 -7.13
N PHE A 184 -4.27 7.10 -7.71
CA PHE A 184 -4.65 8.23 -8.56
C PHE A 184 -4.84 9.52 -7.76
N GLY A 185 -4.93 9.44 -6.42
CA GLY A 185 -5.20 10.55 -5.53
C GLY A 185 -4.16 11.66 -5.63
N ASP A 186 -2.88 11.34 -5.77
CA ASP A 186 -1.82 12.36 -5.87
C ASP A 186 -1.73 13.03 -7.24
N LYS A 187 -2.00 12.31 -8.33
CA LYS A 187 -1.88 12.84 -9.72
C LYS A 187 -3.14 13.58 -10.20
N LEU A 188 -4.32 13.27 -9.66
CA LEU A 188 -5.58 13.96 -10.01
C LEU A 188 -5.83 15.27 -9.24
N LYS A 189 -5.13 15.48 -8.11
CA LYS A 189 -5.20 16.70 -7.27
C LYS A 189 -4.93 18.01 -8.04
N GLY A 190 -4.27 17.95 -9.20
CA GLY A 190 -3.90 19.12 -10.00
C GLY A 190 -4.95 19.63 -11.00
N GLN A 191 -5.95 18.82 -11.39
CA GLN A 191 -6.87 19.18 -12.48
C GLN A 191 -8.35 19.20 -12.10
N TRP A 192 -8.73 18.51 -11.03
CA TRP A 192 -10.08 18.58 -10.49
C TRP A 192 -9.95 18.98 -9.04
N LYS A 193 -10.36 20.21 -8.70
CA LYS A 193 -10.50 20.62 -7.31
C LYS A 193 -11.57 19.73 -6.67
N ARG A 194 -11.14 18.64 -6.03
CA ARG A 194 -11.92 17.97 -5.01
C ARG A 194 -12.09 18.99 -3.89
N GLU A 195 -13.28 19.59 -3.80
CA GLU A 195 -13.61 20.52 -2.71
C GLU A 195 -13.68 19.84 -1.33
N ASP A 196 -13.45 18.52 -1.24
CA ASP A 196 -13.54 17.74 0.00
C ASP A 196 -12.27 16.97 0.41
N ILE A 197 -11.05 17.39 0.04
CA ILE A 197 -9.88 17.07 0.91
C ILE A 197 -9.97 18.02 2.10
N GLY A 198 -10.88 17.71 3.02
CA GLY A 198 -10.98 18.39 4.29
C GLY A 198 -9.65 18.35 5.02
N ASP A 199 -9.39 19.39 5.79
CA ASP A 199 -8.27 19.54 6.71
C ASP A 199 -7.97 18.19 7.43
N LYS A 200 -6.89 17.49 7.05
CA LYS A 200 -6.45 16.23 7.67
C LYS A 200 -4.95 16.26 7.93
N ALA A 201 -4.57 15.78 9.11
CA ALA A 201 -3.15 15.64 9.46
C ALA A 201 -2.45 14.65 8.51
N THR A 202 -1.18 14.95 8.23
CA THR A 202 -0.33 14.10 7.41
C THR A 202 0.57 13.25 8.30
N VAL A 203 0.70 11.96 7.98
CA VAL A 203 1.61 11.03 8.66
C VAL A 203 2.57 10.43 7.65
N MET A 204 3.87 10.47 7.95
CA MET A 204 4.90 9.71 7.25
C MET A 204 5.44 8.64 8.20
N ILE A 205 5.40 7.37 7.77
CA ILE A 205 5.96 6.25 8.55
C ILE A 205 7.31 5.88 7.94
N LEU A 206 8.36 6.00 8.75
CA LEU A 206 9.71 5.56 8.41
C LEU A 206 9.99 4.21 9.08
N GLY A 207 9.89 3.15 8.28
CA GLY A 207 10.41 1.83 8.58
C GLY A 207 11.92 1.88 8.76
N SER A 208 12.37 1.38 9.91
CA SER A 208 13.76 1.41 10.35
C SER A 208 14.20 0.02 10.81
N THR A 209 15.51 -0.20 10.89
CA THR A 209 16.08 -1.40 11.49
C THR A 209 16.61 -1.10 12.90
N PHE A 210 16.59 -2.10 13.77
CA PHE A 210 17.21 -1.99 15.08
C PHE A 210 18.74 -1.94 14.93
N PHE A 211 19.31 -0.73 14.97
CA PHE A 211 20.76 -0.51 15.03
C PHE A 211 21.40 -1.06 16.32
N THR A 212 20.62 -1.09 17.40
CA THR A 212 20.93 -1.83 18.63
C THR A 212 20.08 -3.06 18.62
N ASN A 213 20.67 -4.24 18.42
CA ASN A 213 19.89 -5.45 18.41
C ASN A 213 19.39 -5.79 19.83
N PRO A 214 18.07 -5.70 20.08
CA PRO A 214 17.53 -5.82 21.43
C PRO A 214 17.46 -7.28 21.92
N ARG A 215 17.84 -8.27 21.09
CA ARG A 215 17.75 -9.72 21.37
C ARG A 215 16.35 -10.23 21.74
N ILE A 216 15.31 -9.42 21.55
CA ILE A 216 13.90 -9.80 21.77
C ILE A 216 13.24 -10.37 20.50
N ASN A 217 13.93 -10.32 19.36
CA ASN A 217 13.46 -10.87 18.10
C ASN A 217 14.10 -12.24 17.86
N ARG A 218 13.34 -13.14 17.21
CA ARG A 218 13.84 -14.45 16.78
C ARG A 218 15.08 -14.35 15.88
N PHE A 219 15.16 -13.33 15.03
CA PHE A 219 16.29 -13.04 14.17
C PHE A 219 16.97 -11.72 14.55
N ASN A 220 18.30 -11.75 14.51
CA ASN A 220 19.18 -10.74 15.08
C ASN A 220 20.08 -10.15 13.98
N VAL A 221 19.90 -8.89 13.57
CA VAL A 221 20.70 -8.32 12.47
C VAL A 221 22.09 -7.87 12.96
N ARG A 222 23.13 -8.18 12.18
CA ARG A 222 24.48 -7.67 12.37
C ARG A 222 24.77 -6.61 11.31
N MET A 223 25.01 -5.38 11.77
CA MET A 223 25.37 -4.23 10.95
C MET A 223 26.73 -3.69 11.40
N ASP A 224 27.42 -2.99 10.51
CA ASP A 224 28.57 -2.16 10.87
C ASP A 224 28.16 -1.04 11.84
N ASP A 225 29.12 -0.55 12.64
CA ASP A 225 28.81 0.36 13.74
C ASP A 225 28.21 1.67 13.21
N VAL A 226 26.96 1.96 13.57
CA VAL A 226 26.28 3.19 13.15
C VAL A 226 27.01 4.44 13.65
N LEU A 227 27.79 4.35 14.74
CA LEU A 227 28.62 5.45 15.24
C LEU A 227 29.93 5.66 14.48
N ALA A 228 30.28 4.78 13.53
CA ALA A 228 31.48 4.95 12.72
C ALA A 228 31.38 6.22 11.84
N PRO A 229 32.49 6.95 11.57
CA PRO A 229 32.45 8.22 10.84
C PRO A 229 31.70 8.18 9.51
N LYS A 230 31.85 7.09 8.74
CA LYS A 230 31.13 6.90 7.47
C LYS A 230 29.62 6.83 7.67
N ARG A 231 29.16 6.03 8.64
CA ARG A 231 27.74 5.90 8.97
C ARG A 231 27.15 7.18 9.56
N GLN A 232 27.91 7.92 10.36
CA GLN A 232 27.47 9.23 10.86
C GLN A 232 27.26 10.24 9.73
N SER A 233 28.13 10.27 8.72
CA SER A 233 27.94 11.10 7.51
C SER A 233 26.68 10.71 6.73
N GLU A 234 26.48 9.41 6.49
CA GLU A 234 25.27 8.91 5.83
C GLU A 234 23.99 9.18 6.65
N MET A 235 24.08 9.14 7.98
CA MET A 235 22.97 9.44 8.88
C MET A 235 22.58 10.92 8.79
N GLU A 236 23.56 11.81 8.68
CA GLU A 236 23.31 13.24 8.48
C GLU A 236 22.62 13.52 7.14
N GLN A 237 22.99 12.80 6.08
CA GLN A 237 22.30 12.85 4.80
C GLN A 237 20.84 12.38 4.92
N LEU A 238 20.60 11.24 5.56
CA LEU A 238 19.26 10.70 5.78
C LEU A 238 18.38 11.69 6.56
N VAL A 239 18.89 12.23 7.67
CA VAL A 239 18.18 13.23 8.47
C VAL A 239 17.87 14.50 7.67
N THR A 240 18.81 14.94 6.82
CA THR A 240 18.61 16.12 5.95
C THR A 240 17.49 15.90 4.94
N GLN A 241 17.39 14.70 4.36
CA GLN A 241 16.28 14.37 3.44
C GLN A 241 14.94 14.31 4.16
N LEU A 242 14.88 13.64 5.33
CA LEU A 242 13.66 13.58 6.13
C LEU A 242 13.20 14.95 6.62
N LYS A 243 14.11 15.93 6.73
CA LYS A 243 13.77 17.31 7.04
C LYS A 243 12.86 17.95 5.98
N ALA A 244 12.98 17.55 4.72
CA ALA A 244 12.18 18.10 3.61
C ALA A 244 10.68 17.77 3.75
N PHE A 245 10.32 16.69 4.46
CA PHE A 245 8.94 16.41 4.85
C PHE A 245 8.35 17.50 5.76
N GLY A 246 9.19 18.28 6.45
CA GLY A 246 8.75 19.35 7.35
C GLY A 246 7.89 18.85 8.51
N PRO A 247 8.34 17.83 9.29
CA PRO A 247 7.54 17.31 10.39
C PRO A 247 7.28 18.39 11.44
N THR A 248 6.03 18.54 11.88
CA THR A 248 5.65 19.34 13.05
C THR A 248 5.82 18.54 14.34
N LYS A 249 5.75 17.21 14.25
CA LYS A 249 5.89 16.26 15.36
C LYS A 249 6.73 15.07 14.92
N ILE A 250 7.57 14.56 15.82
CA ILE A 250 8.36 13.35 15.61
C ILE A 250 7.98 12.33 16.68
N ALA A 251 7.34 11.26 16.24
CA ALA A 251 7.00 10.09 17.03
C ALA A 251 8.06 9.01 16.89
N VAL A 252 8.44 8.39 18.00
CA VAL A 252 9.40 7.29 18.03
C VAL A 252 8.81 6.08 18.73
N TYR A 253 9.26 4.90 18.31
CA TYR A 253 8.84 3.64 18.89
C TYR A 253 9.52 3.40 20.26
N THR A 254 9.08 4.18 21.23
CA THR A 254 9.41 4.08 22.66
C THR A 254 8.10 4.02 23.43
N ASP A 255 8.03 3.18 24.46
CA ASP A 255 6.82 3.03 25.24
C ASP A 255 6.47 4.30 26.02
N GLN A 256 5.18 4.59 26.13
CA GLN A 256 4.69 5.81 26.78
C GLN A 256 5.15 5.94 28.24
N SER A 257 5.40 4.84 28.94
CA SER A 257 5.95 4.90 30.31
C SER A 257 7.38 5.46 30.38
N TYR A 258 8.09 5.52 29.25
CA TYR A 258 9.43 6.09 29.12
C TYR A 258 9.45 7.48 28.46
N ASP A 259 8.29 8.12 28.24
CA ASP A 259 8.23 9.42 27.56
C ASP A 259 9.01 10.53 28.30
N ALA A 260 8.95 10.52 29.64
CA ALA A 260 9.72 11.45 30.47
C ALA A 260 11.24 11.25 30.33
N GLU A 261 11.69 9.99 30.31
CA GLU A 261 13.11 9.65 30.13
C GLU A 261 13.58 9.98 28.70
N LEU A 262 12.78 9.67 27.68
CA LEU A 262 13.03 10.02 26.29
C LEU A 262 13.31 11.52 26.14
N ASN A 263 12.42 12.34 26.72
CA ASN A 263 12.53 13.78 26.60
C ASN A 263 13.62 14.38 27.49
N ALA A 264 13.93 13.79 28.66
CA ALA A 264 15.09 14.17 29.45
C ALA A 264 16.41 13.92 28.70
N ASN A 265 16.56 12.76 28.06
CA ASN A 265 17.72 12.45 27.23
C ASN A 265 17.82 13.40 26.03
N TYR A 266 16.69 13.73 25.40
CA TYR A 266 16.66 14.71 24.31
C TYR A 266 17.09 16.11 24.76
N GLN A 267 16.62 16.59 25.92
CA GLN A 267 17.10 17.87 26.47
C GLN A 267 18.61 17.82 26.74
N GLY A 268 19.10 16.73 27.33
CA GLY A 268 20.54 16.54 27.52
C GLY A 268 21.32 16.57 26.20
N TYR A 269 20.75 16.08 25.11
CA TYR A 269 21.36 16.13 23.78
C TYR A 269 21.40 17.56 23.21
N LEU A 270 20.39 18.37 23.48
CA LEU A 270 20.39 19.80 23.14
C LEU A 270 21.46 20.57 23.93
N GLU A 271 21.63 20.23 25.21
CA GLU A 271 22.59 20.85 26.13
C GLU A 271 24.03 20.32 26.00
N GLY A 272 24.24 19.22 25.28
CA GLY A 272 25.54 18.56 25.14
C GLY A 272 25.95 17.69 26.32
N THR A 273 25.01 17.34 27.21
CA THR A 273 25.21 16.46 28.37
C THR A 273 24.82 15.00 28.10
N TYR A 274 24.22 14.73 26.93
CA TYR A 274 23.87 13.39 26.46
C TYR A 274 24.56 13.09 25.13
N GLU A 275 25.30 11.98 25.08
CA GLU A 275 25.90 11.46 23.84
C GLU A 275 24.91 10.52 23.14
N LEU A 276 24.74 10.69 21.82
CA LEU A 276 23.82 9.86 21.04
C LEU A 276 24.24 8.39 21.08
N THR A 277 23.30 7.53 21.44
CA THR A 277 23.50 6.09 21.42
C THR A 277 23.26 5.53 20.02
N ARG A 278 23.47 4.23 19.85
CA ARG A 278 23.20 3.53 18.59
C ARG A 278 21.71 3.44 18.26
N ASN A 279 20.79 3.84 19.14
CA ASN A 279 19.35 3.69 18.89
C ASN A 279 18.88 4.60 17.73
N TYR A 280 17.95 4.14 16.88
CA TYR A 280 17.43 4.96 15.78
C TYR A 280 16.70 6.22 16.27
N LYS A 281 16.12 6.19 17.47
CA LYS A 281 15.49 7.39 18.06
C LYS A 281 16.52 8.49 18.35
N ASP A 282 17.75 8.12 18.69
CA ASP A 282 18.86 9.05 18.90
C ASP A 282 19.44 9.48 17.55
N GLN A 283 19.76 8.50 16.70
CA GLN A 283 20.45 8.74 15.43
C GLN A 283 19.59 9.48 14.41
N ILE A 284 18.27 9.27 14.41
CA ILE A 284 17.36 9.94 13.48
C ILE A 284 16.49 10.94 14.24
N GLY A 285 15.75 10.47 15.25
CA GLY A 285 14.77 11.28 15.97
C GLY A 285 15.38 12.52 16.63
N PHE A 286 16.37 12.37 17.51
CA PHE A 286 16.97 13.49 18.24
C PHE A 286 17.69 14.46 17.28
N ARG A 287 18.42 13.93 16.30
CA ARG A 287 19.10 14.76 15.28
C ARG A 287 18.10 15.61 14.51
N LEU A 288 17.03 15.01 14.01
CA LEU A 288 16.02 15.71 13.23
C LEU A 288 15.24 16.72 14.10
N ALA A 289 14.84 16.32 15.31
CA ALA A 289 14.17 17.20 16.26
C ALA A 289 15.00 18.45 16.57
N LYS A 290 16.32 18.29 16.79
CA LYS A 290 17.26 19.40 16.99
C LYS A 290 17.34 20.32 15.77
N GLN A 291 17.42 19.76 14.57
CA GLN A 291 17.46 20.54 13.32
C GLN A 291 16.16 21.29 13.02
N MET A 292 15.04 20.80 13.53
CA MET A 292 13.69 21.37 13.38
C MET A 292 13.29 22.29 14.57
N GLY A 293 14.13 22.38 15.61
CA GLY A 293 13.84 23.18 16.79
C GLY A 293 12.67 22.66 17.64
N HIS A 294 12.36 21.37 17.57
CA HIS A 294 11.30 20.78 18.39
C HIS A 294 11.71 20.75 19.86
N SER A 295 10.75 21.03 20.75
CA SER A 295 10.97 20.99 22.20
C SER A 295 10.95 19.57 22.77
N LYS A 296 10.30 18.62 22.09
CA LYS A 296 10.13 17.24 22.54
C LYS A 296 9.91 16.26 21.39
N LEU A 297 10.06 14.97 21.68
CA LEU A 297 9.60 13.85 20.86
C LEU A 297 8.45 13.12 21.57
N TYR A 298 7.74 12.27 20.84
CA TYR A 298 6.58 11.54 21.34
C TYR A 298 6.83 10.03 21.34
N GLY A 299 6.76 9.37 22.50
CA GLY A 299 6.74 7.91 22.59
C GLY A 299 5.35 7.35 22.24
N ILE A 300 5.25 6.49 21.22
CA ILE A 300 3.95 5.94 20.79
C ILE A 300 3.82 4.42 21.00
N ALA A 301 4.91 3.72 21.32
CA ALA A 301 4.85 2.27 21.40
C ALA A 301 4.01 1.81 22.60
N HIS A 302 3.31 0.69 22.46
CA HIS A 302 2.57 0.05 23.54
C HIS A 302 3.33 -1.20 24.03
N TRP A 303 4.31 -1.00 24.90
CA TRP A 303 5.05 -2.05 25.60
C TRP A 303 4.94 -1.90 27.12
N PRO A 304 3.72 -1.95 27.69
CA PRO A 304 3.59 -1.87 29.13
C PRO A 304 4.24 -3.09 29.78
N LYS A 305 4.84 -2.87 30.96
CA LYS A 305 5.44 -3.94 31.80
C LYS A 305 4.43 -5.04 32.13
N HIS A 306 3.15 -4.68 32.26
CA HIS A 306 2.05 -5.59 32.54
C HIS A 306 0.96 -5.43 31.46
N LYS A 307 0.36 -6.54 31.02
CA LYS A 307 -0.63 -6.57 29.93
C LYS A 307 -1.92 -7.23 30.40
N PRO A 308 -2.84 -6.48 31.04
CA PRO A 308 -4.00 -7.04 31.72
C PRO A 308 -4.92 -7.91 30.84
N ILE A 309 -5.00 -7.62 29.54
CA ILE A 309 -5.83 -8.39 28.61
C ILE A 309 -5.31 -9.83 28.40
N LEU A 310 -4.03 -10.07 28.68
CA LEU A 310 -3.40 -11.39 28.55
C LEU A 310 -3.33 -12.14 29.88
N ASP A 311 -3.65 -11.51 31.02
CA ASP A 311 -3.59 -12.16 32.35
C ASP A 311 -4.42 -13.43 32.48
N LYS A 312 -5.43 -13.58 31.62
CA LYS A 312 -6.36 -14.73 31.60
C LYS A 312 -6.16 -15.62 30.38
N ILE A 313 -5.17 -15.33 29.54
CA ILE A 313 -4.82 -16.17 28.40
C ILE A 313 -3.63 -17.00 28.85
N ASP A 314 -3.77 -18.31 28.76
CA ASP A 314 -2.66 -19.22 28.99
C ASP A 314 -1.61 -18.98 27.89
N ASP A 315 -0.35 -18.72 28.28
CA ASP A 315 0.74 -18.41 27.35
C ASP A 315 0.97 -19.56 26.35
N ASP A 316 0.68 -20.80 26.75
CA ASP A 316 0.77 -21.99 25.89
C ASP A 316 -0.20 -21.90 24.70
N LEU A 317 -1.29 -21.13 24.80
CA LEU A 317 -2.22 -20.88 23.70
C LEU A 317 -1.64 -19.95 22.62
N MET A 318 -0.49 -19.33 22.86
CA MET A 318 0.21 -18.46 21.92
C MET A 318 1.62 -18.97 21.59
N ASP A 319 2.09 -20.05 22.22
CA ASP A 319 3.40 -20.66 21.94
C ASP A 319 3.38 -21.45 20.63
N PHE A 320 3.41 -20.71 19.52
CA PHE A 320 3.46 -21.29 18.18
C PHE A 320 4.81 -21.96 17.88
N ASP A 321 5.88 -21.64 18.62
CA ASP A 321 7.21 -22.17 18.40
C ASP A 321 7.28 -23.62 18.85
N THR A 322 6.94 -23.86 20.12
CA THR A 322 6.89 -25.22 20.68
C THR A 322 5.84 -26.06 19.97
N PHE A 323 4.68 -25.47 19.64
CA PHE A 323 3.65 -26.17 18.87
C PHE A 323 4.14 -26.60 17.48
N ALA A 324 4.88 -25.72 16.78
CA ALA A 324 5.41 -26.06 15.47
C ALA A 324 6.40 -27.22 15.53
N GLU A 325 7.30 -27.23 16.53
CA GLU A 325 8.25 -28.32 16.74
C GLU A 325 7.55 -29.66 17.06
N MET A 326 6.56 -29.66 17.94
CA MET A 326 5.84 -30.90 18.30
C MET A 326 5.00 -31.48 17.16
N HIS A 327 4.54 -30.64 16.24
CA HIS A 327 3.60 -31.03 15.18
C HIS A 327 4.22 -31.05 13.77
N ASN A 328 5.56 -30.95 13.64
CA ASN A 328 6.29 -30.92 12.37
C ASN A 328 5.85 -29.76 11.43
N GLN A 329 5.57 -28.59 12.01
CA GLN A 329 5.13 -27.38 11.30
C GLN A 329 6.20 -26.28 11.22
N GLU A 330 7.47 -26.61 11.47
CA GLU A 330 8.59 -25.65 11.50
C GLU A 330 8.80 -24.94 10.17
N HIS A 331 8.35 -25.53 9.05
CA HIS A 331 8.33 -24.90 7.73
C HIS A 331 7.44 -23.65 7.63
N LEU A 332 6.52 -23.45 8.59
CA LEU A 332 5.70 -22.25 8.73
C LEU A 332 6.35 -21.17 9.59
N LEU A 333 7.39 -21.51 10.35
CA LEU A 333 8.13 -20.54 11.13
C LEU A 333 8.82 -19.55 10.18
N PRO A 334 8.94 -18.28 10.59
CA PRO A 334 9.57 -17.26 9.76
C PRO A 334 11.01 -17.70 9.44
N THR A 335 11.35 -17.72 8.15
CA THR A 335 12.72 -17.93 7.67
C THR A 335 13.21 -16.63 7.06
N MET A 336 14.18 -15.98 7.68
CA MET A 336 14.87 -14.82 7.10
C MET A 336 15.96 -15.33 6.16
N VAL A 337 15.61 -15.70 4.93
CA VAL A 337 16.62 -15.86 3.88
C VAL A 337 16.10 -15.14 2.64
N SER A 338 16.41 -13.85 2.54
CA SER A 338 16.42 -13.15 1.27
C SER A 338 17.76 -13.38 0.57
N ASP A 339 17.82 -13.13 -0.74
CA ASP A 339 19.10 -13.01 -1.43
C ASP A 339 20.00 -11.97 -0.73
N GLY A 340 21.30 -12.28 -0.63
CA GLY A 340 22.30 -11.39 -0.03
C GLY A 340 22.47 -11.47 1.50
N GLN A 341 21.63 -12.21 2.23
CA GLN A 341 21.75 -12.36 3.69
C GLN A 341 22.23 -13.77 4.08
N LYS A 342 23.09 -13.87 5.11
CA LYS A 342 23.49 -15.16 5.71
C LYS A 342 22.96 -15.27 7.13
N VAL A 343 22.23 -16.35 7.41
CA VAL A 343 21.85 -16.70 8.78
C VAL A 343 22.94 -17.54 9.42
N ARG A 344 23.46 -17.09 10.57
CA ARG A 344 24.41 -17.82 11.41
C ARG A 344 23.80 -18.10 12.77
N ARG A 345 23.88 -19.33 13.23
CA ARG A 345 23.48 -19.68 14.60
C ARG A 345 24.68 -19.59 15.53
N SER A 346 24.57 -18.80 16.59
CA SER A 346 25.53 -18.77 17.69
C SER A 346 25.45 -20.05 18.54
N ALA A 347 26.48 -20.31 19.33
CA ALA A 347 26.54 -21.47 20.23
C ALA A 347 25.42 -21.49 21.28
N ASP A 348 24.85 -20.33 21.62
CA ASP A 348 23.71 -20.16 22.52
C ASP A 348 22.34 -20.31 21.81
N GLY A 349 22.32 -20.66 20.53
CA GLY A 349 21.11 -20.83 19.73
C GLY A 349 20.61 -19.56 19.03
N THR A 350 21.20 -18.38 19.31
CA THR A 350 20.80 -17.10 18.70
C THR A 350 21.01 -17.10 17.19
N LEU A 351 19.99 -16.70 16.41
CA LEU A 351 20.07 -16.62 14.95
C LEU A 351 20.43 -15.21 14.48
N TRP A 352 21.63 -15.05 13.92
CA TRP A 352 22.15 -13.81 13.38
C TRP A 352 21.97 -13.71 11.88
N VAL A 353 21.54 -12.56 11.38
CA VAL A 353 21.46 -12.22 9.97
C VAL A 353 22.60 -11.27 9.66
N GLU A 354 23.53 -11.69 8.80
CA GLU A 354 24.65 -10.87 8.35
C GLU A 354 24.42 -10.43 6.90
N GLN A 355 24.55 -9.13 6.64
CA GLN A 355 24.63 -8.60 5.27
C GLN A 355 25.97 -9.02 4.66
N GLN A 356 25.93 -9.51 3.42
CA GLN A 356 27.15 -9.94 2.73
C GLN A 356 27.97 -8.76 2.19
N GLU A 357 27.32 -7.65 1.87
CA GLU A 357 27.94 -6.48 1.25
C GLU A 357 27.56 -5.19 1.99
N TYR A 358 28.37 -4.16 1.80
CA TYR A 358 28.08 -2.83 2.34
C TYR A 358 26.93 -2.19 1.55
N GLU A 359 25.87 -1.82 2.25
CA GLU A 359 24.75 -1.03 1.72
C GLU A 359 24.77 0.37 2.34
N PRO A 360 24.80 1.46 1.54
CA PRO A 360 24.62 2.82 2.05
C PRO A 360 23.32 2.97 2.85
N LEU A 361 23.31 3.79 3.92
CA LEU A 361 22.10 3.93 4.73
C LEU A 361 20.89 4.37 3.92
N ILE A 362 21.07 5.27 2.95
CA ILE A 362 19.96 5.76 2.15
C ILE A 362 19.31 4.64 1.33
N ASP A 363 20.11 3.82 0.66
CA ASP A 363 19.62 2.68 -0.13
C ASP A 363 18.91 1.65 0.76
N MET A 364 19.45 1.42 1.96
CA MET A 364 18.83 0.55 2.95
C MET A 364 17.44 1.07 3.38
N TYR A 365 17.31 2.37 3.65
CA TYR A 365 16.04 2.98 4.03
C TYR A 365 15.04 3.06 2.87
N ILE A 366 15.50 3.32 1.63
CA ILE A 366 14.67 3.21 0.43
C ILE A 366 14.11 1.79 0.36
N ARG A 367 14.98 0.77 0.31
CA ARG A 367 14.58 -0.63 0.19
C ARG A 367 13.60 -1.07 1.29
N MET A 368 13.84 -0.68 2.55
CA MET A 368 12.96 -1.04 3.68
C MET A 368 11.56 -0.40 3.62
N ASN A 369 11.42 0.69 2.88
CA ASN A 369 10.16 1.43 2.78
C ASN A 369 9.50 1.33 1.40
N GLU A 370 10.04 0.49 0.50
CA GLU A 370 9.36 0.11 -0.74
C GLU A 370 8.07 -0.66 -0.43
N PRO A 371 6.92 -0.36 -1.08
CA PRO A 371 5.66 -1.05 -0.84
C PRO A 371 5.76 -2.58 -0.94
N GLU A 372 6.51 -3.09 -1.91
CA GLU A 372 6.74 -4.53 -2.05
C GLU A 372 7.51 -5.11 -0.88
N GLN A 373 8.51 -4.39 -0.35
CA GLN A 373 9.27 -4.85 0.80
C GLN A 373 8.43 -4.81 2.07
N ILE A 374 7.63 -3.76 2.28
CA ILE A 374 6.69 -3.66 3.41
C ILE A 374 5.70 -4.85 3.39
N TYR A 375 5.19 -5.21 2.21
CA TYR A 375 4.31 -6.37 2.05
C TYR A 375 5.03 -7.68 2.34
N VAL A 376 6.24 -7.86 1.80
CA VAL A 376 7.09 -9.04 2.06
C VAL A 376 7.43 -9.18 3.54
N ASP A 377 7.71 -8.08 4.23
CA ASP A 377 8.01 -8.07 5.68
C ASP A 377 6.81 -8.46 6.53
N HIS A 378 5.57 -8.27 6.05
CA HIS A 378 4.35 -8.68 6.75
C HIS A 378 4.00 -10.17 6.57
N GLN A 379 4.31 -10.75 5.40
CA GLN A 379 3.97 -12.14 5.07
C GLN A 379 4.40 -13.19 6.10
N PRO A 380 5.60 -13.11 6.74
CA PRO A 380 6.00 -14.06 7.76
C PRO A 380 5.02 -14.15 8.94
N TYR A 381 4.39 -13.05 9.35
CA TYR A 381 3.40 -13.07 10.42
C TYR A 381 2.15 -13.86 10.00
N LEU A 382 1.67 -13.69 8.77
CA LEU A 382 0.54 -14.46 8.25
C LEU A 382 0.91 -15.93 7.99
N ARG A 383 2.17 -16.23 7.71
CA ARG A 383 2.67 -17.61 7.64
C ARG A 383 2.65 -18.26 9.03
N THR A 384 3.16 -17.57 10.05
CA THR A 384 3.09 -18.01 11.45
C THR A 384 1.65 -18.25 11.89
N ALA A 385 0.69 -17.40 11.47
CA ALA A 385 -0.72 -17.56 11.81
C ALA A 385 -1.32 -18.92 11.41
N ARG A 386 -0.71 -19.63 10.46
CA ARG A 386 -1.16 -20.96 9.99
C ARG A 386 -0.75 -22.11 10.91
N ILE A 387 0.10 -21.85 11.91
CA ILE A 387 0.53 -22.87 12.87
C ILE A 387 -0.64 -23.22 13.78
N GLY A 388 -1.01 -24.50 13.76
CA GLY A 388 -2.18 -25.02 14.46
C GLY A 388 -2.61 -26.39 13.94
N LEU A 389 -3.44 -27.07 14.73
CA LEU A 389 -4.01 -28.37 14.39
C LEU A 389 -5.42 -28.46 14.96
N LYS A 390 -6.39 -28.78 14.09
CA LYS A 390 -7.82 -28.86 14.45
C LYS A 390 -8.31 -27.56 15.11
N ASP A 391 -8.62 -27.60 16.40
CA ASP A 391 -9.13 -26.51 17.22
C ASP A 391 -8.04 -25.73 17.97
N GLN A 392 -6.77 -26.09 17.79
CA GLN A 392 -5.63 -25.40 18.37
C GLN A 392 -5.02 -24.44 17.34
N TYR A 393 -4.95 -23.15 17.68
CA TYR A 393 -4.52 -22.07 16.77
C TYR A 393 -3.43 -21.16 17.36
N PRO A 394 -2.33 -21.69 17.92
CA PRO A 394 -1.36 -20.85 18.64
C PRO A 394 -0.73 -19.76 17.77
N GLY A 395 -0.49 -20.06 16.48
CA GLY A 395 -0.02 -19.07 15.52
C GLY A 395 -1.00 -17.90 15.36
N ALA A 396 -2.27 -18.20 15.07
CA ALA A 396 -3.29 -17.17 14.90
C ALA A 396 -3.58 -16.41 16.20
N ASN A 397 -3.55 -17.10 17.35
CA ASN A 397 -3.74 -16.49 18.66
C ASN A 397 -2.65 -15.44 18.93
N TRP A 398 -1.37 -15.79 18.72
CA TRP A 398 -0.28 -14.83 18.88
C TRP A 398 -0.42 -13.66 17.90
N VAL A 399 -0.67 -13.93 16.61
CA VAL A 399 -0.79 -12.87 15.60
C VAL A 399 -1.94 -11.92 15.91
N ALA A 400 -3.11 -12.43 16.30
CA ALA A 400 -4.29 -11.61 16.59
C ALA A 400 -4.18 -10.87 17.94
N HIS A 401 -3.86 -11.58 19.02
CA HIS A 401 -3.94 -11.06 20.39
C HIS A 401 -2.67 -10.33 20.82
N TRP A 402 -1.53 -10.63 20.20
CA TRP A 402 -0.30 -9.89 20.43
C TRP A 402 -0.01 -8.93 19.28
N TRP A 403 0.29 -9.43 18.09
CA TRP A 403 0.88 -8.62 17.02
C TRP A 403 -0.06 -7.53 16.48
N TYR A 404 -1.29 -7.89 16.09
CA TYR A 404 -2.29 -6.94 15.61
C TYR A 404 -2.73 -6.00 16.72
N ALA A 405 -3.02 -6.54 17.92
CA ALA A 405 -3.42 -5.73 19.07
C ALA A 405 -2.33 -4.71 19.48
N HIS A 406 -1.06 -5.07 19.38
CA HIS A 406 0.08 -4.19 19.63
C HIS A 406 0.15 -3.04 18.63
N ASN A 407 0.09 -3.36 17.33
CA ASN A 407 0.15 -2.36 16.27
C ASN A 407 -1.07 -1.43 16.29
N LEU A 408 -2.26 -1.96 16.59
CA LEU A 408 -3.47 -1.15 16.73
C LEU A 408 -3.36 -0.15 17.89
N LYS A 409 -2.73 -0.55 19.00
CA LYS A 409 -2.48 0.36 20.13
C LYS A 409 -1.43 1.41 19.80
N ASN A 410 -0.40 1.07 19.03
CA ASN A 410 0.56 2.06 18.52
C ASN A 410 -0.13 3.10 17.63
N PHE A 411 -1.01 2.66 16.73
CA PHE A 411 -1.87 3.54 15.94
C PHE A 411 -2.71 4.45 16.84
N VAL A 412 -3.43 3.91 17.83
CA VAL A 412 -4.22 4.73 18.78
C VAL A 412 -3.34 5.74 19.53
N ASN A 413 -2.12 5.38 19.88
CA ASN A 413 -1.19 6.31 20.52
C ASN A 413 -0.70 7.42 19.58
N LEU A 414 -0.50 7.09 18.31
CA LEU A 414 -0.20 8.07 17.26
C LEU A 414 -1.36 9.06 17.06
N THR A 415 -2.61 8.58 17.08
CA THR A 415 -3.76 9.48 16.92
C THR A 415 -3.93 10.44 18.10
N ARG A 416 -3.56 10.02 19.31
CA ARG A 416 -3.60 10.89 20.51
C ARG A 416 -2.67 12.09 20.46
N ILE A 417 -1.62 12.06 19.64
CA ILE A 417 -0.71 13.19 19.46
C ILE A 417 -1.09 14.07 18.26
N THR A 418 -2.13 13.70 17.51
CA THR A 418 -2.71 14.52 16.44
C THR A 418 -3.63 15.55 17.08
N GLU A 419 -3.27 16.83 17.01
CA GLU A 419 -3.98 17.93 17.69
C GLU A 419 -4.54 18.94 16.67
N SER A 420 -3.97 18.97 15.46
CA SER A 420 -4.41 19.82 14.37
C SER A 420 -4.33 19.07 13.04
N THR A 421 -5.12 19.51 12.09
CA THR A 421 -5.10 19.09 10.70
C THR A 421 -3.85 19.58 9.96
N ASP A 422 -3.18 20.60 10.50
CA ASP A 422 -1.86 21.07 10.04
C ASP A 422 -0.70 20.18 10.53
N ASP A 423 -0.97 19.19 11.38
CA ASP A 423 0.08 18.31 11.88
C ASP A 423 0.70 17.48 10.74
N ARG A 424 2.04 17.50 10.66
CA ARG A 424 2.85 16.62 9.82
C ARG A 424 3.69 15.74 10.74
N ILE A 425 3.23 14.51 10.97
CA ILE A 425 3.80 13.61 11.97
C ILE A 425 4.73 12.61 11.28
N LEU A 426 6.02 12.62 11.65
CA LEU A 426 6.95 11.57 11.29
C LEU A 426 6.96 10.48 12.37
N LEU A 427 6.58 9.25 12.02
CA LEU A 427 6.69 8.07 12.87
C LEU A 427 7.94 7.26 12.51
N ILE A 428 8.90 7.15 13.43
CA ILE A 428 10.09 6.30 13.28
C ILE A 428 9.89 4.99 14.05
N VAL A 429 9.83 3.88 13.32
CA VAL A 429 9.44 2.57 13.86
C VAL A 429 10.15 1.43 13.15
N GLY A 430 10.30 0.27 13.80
CA GLY A 430 10.82 -0.94 13.16
C GLY A 430 10.00 -1.35 11.92
N ALA A 431 10.67 -1.71 10.82
CA ALA A 431 10.06 -1.99 9.52
C ALA A 431 8.87 -2.97 9.57
N GLY A 432 8.93 -4.01 10.41
CA GLY A 432 7.83 -4.98 10.56
C GLY A 432 6.49 -4.38 11.03
N HIS A 433 6.49 -3.21 11.65
CA HIS A 433 5.25 -2.54 12.11
C HIS A 433 4.59 -1.69 11.03
N VAL A 434 5.32 -1.33 9.97
CA VAL A 434 4.88 -0.34 8.97
C VAL A 434 3.58 -0.75 8.33
N TYR A 435 3.49 -1.99 7.82
CA TYR A 435 2.31 -2.50 7.12
C TYR A 435 1.01 -2.29 7.91
N LEU A 436 0.97 -2.73 9.16
CA LEU A 436 -0.27 -2.66 9.96
C LEU A 436 -0.60 -1.23 10.38
N ILE A 437 0.39 -0.43 10.77
CA ILE A 437 0.11 0.96 11.18
C ILE A 437 -0.35 1.79 9.99
N GLN A 438 0.28 1.61 8.82
CA GLN A 438 -0.13 2.23 7.56
C GLN A 438 -1.56 1.83 7.20
N GLN A 439 -1.85 0.52 7.20
CA GLN A 439 -3.19 0.01 6.95
C GLN A 439 -4.23 0.67 7.88
N PHE A 440 -3.95 0.78 9.18
CA PHE A 440 -4.90 1.39 10.12
C PHE A 440 -5.12 2.89 9.88
N LEU A 441 -4.08 3.62 9.44
CA LEU A 441 -4.22 5.03 9.06
C LEU A 441 -5.05 5.19 7.79
N GLU A 442 -4.77 4.41 6.75
CA GLU A 442 -5.50 4.44 5.48
C GLU A 442 -6.96 4.01 5.66
N ASP A 443 -7.20 2.87 6.33
CA ASP A 443 -8.55 2.33 6.59
C ASP A 443 -9.39 3.23 7.51
N SER A 444 -8.75 4.09 8.31
CA SER A 444 -9.47 5.07 9.14
C SER A 444 -10.14 6.16 8.30
N GLY A 445 -9.53 6.54 7.18
CA GLY A 445 -9.92 7.69 6.37
C GLY A 445 -9.66 9.05 7.03
N ASP A 446 -8.99 9.12 8.19
CA ASP A 446 -8.80 10.34 8.97
C ASP A 446 -7.45 11.05 8.70
N TYR A 447 -6.54 10.40 7.96
CA TYR A 447 -5.16 10.86 7.76
C TYR A 447 -4.78 10.86 6.28
N ILE A 448 -3.84 11.75 5.93
CA ILE A 448 -3.06 11.65 4.70
C ILE A 448 -1.80 10.85 5.05
N VAL A 449 -1.53 9.75 4.33
CA VAL A 449 -0.30 8.97 4.52
C VAL A 449 0.67 9.31 3.39
N GLU A 450 1.80 9.94 3.72
CA GLU A 450 2.86 10.25 2.75
C GLU A 450 3.98 9.20 2.83
N SER A 451 4.45 8.74 1.67
CA SER A 451 5.57 7.80 1.58
C SER A 451 6.90 8.50 1.87
N PRO A 452 7.80 7.90 2.69
CA PRO A 452 9.14 8.44 2.87
C PRO A 452 9.96 8.43 1.57
N LEU A 453 9.62 7.59 0.60
CA LEU A 453 10.35 7.48 -0.67
C LEU A 453 10.36 8.77 -1.48
N GLN A 454 9.32 9.62 -1.34
CA GLN A 454 9.26 10.95 -1.96
C GLN A 454 10.46 11.84 -1.57
N TYR A 455 11.01 11.60 -0.38
CA TYR A 455 12.10 12.40 0.20
C TYR A 455 13.44 11.66 0.13
N LEU A 456 13.42 10.33 0.19
CA LEU A 456 14.62 9.49 0.16
C LEU A 456 15.15 9.26 -1.26
N ASN A 457 14.26 9.18 -2.25
CA ASN A 457 14.59 8.94 -3.66
C ASN A 457 13.99 10.03 -4.57
N PRO A 458 14.50 11.27 -4.52
CA PRO A 458 13.94 12.38 -5.30
C PRO A 458 14.05 12.20 -6.82
N ALA A 459 14.84 11.24 -7.31
CA ALA A 459 14.93 10.91 -8.73
C ALA A 459 13.79 9.98 -9.23
N ALA A 460 12.91 9.50 -8.33
CA ALA A 460 11.72 8.72 -8.69
C ALA A 460 10.45 9.57 -8.86
N THR A 461 10.52 10.87 -8.54
CA THR A 461 9.41 11.83 -8.63
C THR A 461 9.48 12.79 -9.82
N ASP A 462 10.51 12.68 -10.66
CA ASP A 462 10.71 13.48 -11.89
C ASP A 462 10.34 12.70 -13.17
#